data_AF-A0A2P6W457-F1
#
_entry.id   AF-A0A2P6W457-F1
#
_cell.length_a   1.000
_cell.length_b   1.000
_cell.length_c   1.000
_cell.angle_alpha   90.00
_cell.angle_beta   90.00
_cell.angle_gamma   90.00
#
_symmetry.space_group_name_H-M   'P 1'
#
loop_
_entity.id
_entity.type
_entity.pdbx_description
1 polymer ?
#
loop_
_entity_poly.entity_id
_entity_poly.type
_entity_poly.pdbx_seq_one_letter_code
_entity_poly.pdbx_strand_id
1 'polypeptide(L)' 'MNLEPQKWNNQLKSKLNEYKRVLKISTKPDREEFEMAAKVTGAGILIIGLIGFIMYLIANLLPQYI' A
#
# COMPACT_ATOMS: atom_id res chain seq x y z
N MET A 1 -8.07 37.81 -7.73
CA MET A 1 -7.66 36.95 -6.59
C MET A 1 -6.14 37.02 -6.51
N ASN A 2 -5.59 37.83 -5.60
CA ASN A 2 -4.15 38.07 -5.50
C ASN A 2 -3.46 36.85 -4.88
N LEU A 3 -2.70 36.11 -5.70
CA LEU A 3 -1.87 34.99 -5.27
C LEU A 3 -0.45 35.51 -5.04
N GLU A 4 -0.15 35.88 -3.80
CA GLU A 4 1.23 36.25 -3.41
C GLU A 4 2.15 35.01 -3.42
N PRO A 5 3.26 35.02 -4.18
CA PRO A 5 4.13 33.85 -4.39
C PRO A 5 4.99 33.48 -3.16
N GLN A 6 5.12 34.36 -2.16
CA GLN A 6 5.91 34.14 -0.94
C GLN A 6 5.25 33.18 0.08
N LYS A 7 3.94 32.93 -0.05
CA LYS A 7 3.16 32.12 0.90
C LYS A 7 3.46 30.62 0.83
N TRP A 8 3.97 30.12 -0.30
CA TRP A 8 4.12 28.68 -0.56
C TRP A 8 5.22 28.02 0.27
N ASN A 9 6.39 28.65 0.39
CA ASN A 9 7.54 28.04 1.07
C ASN A 9 7.29 27.85 2.57
N ASN A 10 6.66 28.83 3.21
CA ASN A 10 6.37 28.79 4.64
C ASN A 10 5.20 27.83 4.94
N GLN A 11 4.21 27.74 4.06
CA GLN A 11 3.08 26.80 4.19
C GLN A 11 3.53 25.35 4.02
N LEU A 12 4.34 25.04 3.00
CA LEU A 12 4.89 23.70 2.80
C LEU A 12 5.79 23.28 3.97
N LYS A 13 6.67 24.17 4.43
CA LYS A 13 7.53 23.91 5.60
C LYS A 13 6.71 23.65 6.87
N SER A 14 5.62 24.39 7.08
CA SER A 14 4.68 24.15 8.19
C SER A 14 4.00 22.78 8.07
N LYS A 15 3.47 22.46 6.89
CA LYS A 15 2.77 21.19 6.62
C LYS A 15 3.68 19.97 6.79
N LEU A 16 4.92 20.04 6.32
CA LEU A 16 5.90 18.98 6.53
C LEU A 16 6.23 18.78 8.02
N ASN A 17 6.28 19.87 8.79
CA ASN A 17 6.50 19.80 10.23
C ASN A 17 5.29 19.22 10.98
N GLU A 18 4.07 19.51 10.52
CA GLU A 18 2.83 18.86 10.98
C GLU A 18 2.87 17.34 10.70
N TYR A 19 3.18 16.92 9.47
CA TYR A 19 3.30 15.49 9.12
C TYR A 19 4.37 14.76 9.93
N LYS A 20 5.51 15.41 10.18
CA LYS A 20 6.57 14.84 11.03
C LYS A 20 6.07 14.58 12.46
N ARG A 21 5.22 15.45 13.02
CA ARG A 21 4.61 15.23 14.33
C ARG A 21 3.61 14.07 14.31
N VAL A 22 2.82 13.96 13.23
CA VAL A 22 1.88 12.84 13.04
C VAL A 22 2.63 11.50 12.94
N LEU A 23 3.68 11.43 12.13
CA LEU A 23 4.52 10.23 12.02
C LEU A 23 5.28 9.91 13.31
N LYS A 24 5.51 10.90 14.18
CA LYS A 24 6.15 10.68 15.48
C LYS A 24 5.17 10.17 16.54
N ILE A 25 3.87 10.50 16.42
CA ILE A 25 2.83 10.00 17.34
C ILE A 25 2.28 8.64 16.91
N SER A 26 2.44 8.25 15.64
CA SER A 26 2.09 6.91 15.19
C SER A 26 3.00 5.87 15.85
N THR A 27 2.39 4.89 16.50
CA THR A 27 3.10 3.75 17.10
C THR A 27 3.71 2.89 16.00
N LYS A 28 5.02 2.61 16.10
CA LYS A 28 5.67 1.62 15.24
C LYS A 28 5.17 0.23 15.66
N PRO A 29 4.70 -0.61 14.72
CA PRO A 29 4.22 -1.95 15.06
C PRO A 29 5.36 -2.80 15.63
N ASP A 30 5.01 -3.70 16.55
CA ASP A 30 5.96 -4.70 17.02
C ASP A 30 6.23 -5.74 15.91
N ARG A 31 7.35 -6.47 16.02
CA ARG A 31 7.69 -7.52 15.05
C ARG A 31 6.63 -8.61 15.00
N GLU A 32 6.04 -8.97 16.15
CA GLU A 32 5.01 -10.00 16.20
C GLU A 32 3.72 -9.57 15.49
N GLU A 33 3.28 -8.32 15.71
CA GLU A 33 2.11 -7.74 15.04
C GLU A 33 2.32 -7.65 13.53
N PHE A 34 3.50 -7.20 13.11
CA PHE A 34 3.86 -7.11 11.70
C PHE A 34 3.87 -8.49 11.04
N GLU A 35 4.47 -9.50 11.69
CA GLU A 35 4.51 -10.86 11.17
C GLU A 35 3.11 -11.47 11.07
N MET A 36 2.24 -11.23 12.04
CA MET A 36 0.85 -11.70 11.99
C MET A 36 0.10 -11.08 10.81
N ALA A 37 0.18 -9.75 10.65
CA ALA A 37 -0.44 -9.06 9.53
C ALA A 37 0.12 -9.53 8.18
N ALA A 38 1.44 -9.73 8.09
CA ALA A 38 2.10 -10.21 6.88
C ALA A 38 1.69 -11.64 6.53
N LYS A 39 1.57 -12.54 7.51
CA LYS A 39 1.11 -13.93 7.29
C LYS A 39 -0.32 -13.98 6.78
N VAL A 40 -1.23 -13.23 7.41
CA VAL A 40 -2.65 -13.19 7.01
C VAL A 40 -2.80 -12.59 5.61
N THR A 41 -2.15 -11.45 5.35
CA THR A 41 -2.20 -10.79 4.05
C THR A 41 -1.56 -11.66 2.96
N GLY A 42 -0.41 -12.26 3.25
CA GLY A 42 0.29 -13.17 2.34
C GLY A 42 -0.56 -14.39 1.97
N ALA A 43 -1.23 -15.00 2.95
CA ALA A 43 -2.16 -16.10 2.70
C ALA A 43 -3.32 -15.67 1.79
N GLY A 44 -3.90 -14.48 2.02
CA GLY A 44 -4.96 -13.93 1.17
C GLY A 44 -4.51 -13.71 -0.28
N ILE A 45 -3.33 -13.12 -0.49
CA ILE A 45 -2.76 -12.88 -1.82
C ILE A 45 -2.53 -14.22 -2.55
N LEU A 46 -1.99 -15.22 -1.86
CA LEU A 46 -1.75 -16.54 -2.45
C LEU A 46 -3.04 -17.22 -2.90
N ILE A 47 -4.09 -17.18 -2.08
CA ILE A 47 -5.38 -17.79 -2.42
C ILE A 47 -5.99 -17.12 -3.65
N ILE A 48 -6.07 -15.78 -3.65
CA ILE A 48 -6.64 -15.02 -4.76
C ILE A 48 -5.80 -15.21 -6.03
N GLY A 49 -4.47 -15.19 -5.89
CA GLY A 49 -3.54 -15.42 -6.99
C GLY A 49 -3.68 -16.82 -7.59
N LEU A 50 -3.85 -17.86 -6.77
CA LEU A 50 -4.07 -19.22 -7.25
C LEU A 50 -5.40 -19.36 -8.00
N ILE A 51 -6.48 -18.75 -7.51
CA ILE A 51 -7.77 -18.76 -8.20
C ILE A 51 -7.65 -18.08 -9.57
N GLY A 52 -7.04 -16.90 -9.62
CA GLY A 52 -6.78 -16.20 -10.89
C GLY A 52 -5.86 -16.99 -11.83
N PHE A 53 -4.85 -17.68 -11.28
CA PHE A 53 -3.95 -18.53 -12.03
C PHE A 53 -4.66 -19.75 -12.63
N ILE A 54 -5.51 -20.43 -11.87
CA ILE A 54 -6.32 -21.55 -12.36
C ILE A 54 -7.26 -21.07 -13.49
N MET A 55 -7.91 -19.92 -13.30
CA MET A 55 -8.75 -19.32 -14.35
C MET A 55 -7.94 -19.03 -15.62
N TYR A 56 -6.72 -18.51 -15.49
CA TYR A 56 -5.83 -18.26 -16.63
C TYR A 56 -5.44 -19.56 -17.34
N LEU A 57 -5.07 -20.61 -16.60
CA LEU A 57 -4.71 -21.91 -17.17
C LEU A 57 -5.86 -22.51 -17.97
N ILE A 58 -7.08 -22.46 -17.41
CA ILE A 58 -8.28 -22.96 -18.10
C ILE A 58 -8.55 -22.14 -19.36
N ALA A 59 -8.49 -20.81 -19.28
CA ALA A 59 -8.87 -19.94 -20.38
C ALA A 59 -7.83 -19.87 -21.52
N ASN A 60 -6.53 -20.03 -21.22
CA ASN A 60 -5.47 -19.81 -22.19
C ASN A 60 -4.68 -21.08 -22.54
N LEU A 61 -4.44 -21.97 -21.57
CA LEU A 61 -3.59 -23.14 -21.79
C LEU A 61 -4.38 -24.34 -22.36
N LEU A 62 -5.61 -24.59 -21.89
CA LEU A 62 -6.47 -25.65 -22.43
C LEU A 62 -6.78 -25.51 -23.93
N PRO A 63 -7.18 -24.34 -24.46
CA PRO A 63 -7.45 -24.20 -25.89
C PRO A 63 -6.21 -24.24 -26.78
N GLN A 64 -5.00 -24.21 -26.23
CA GLN A 64 -3.77 -24.46 -27.00
C GLN A 64 -3.43 -25.95 -27.12
N TYR A 65 -4.00 -26.79 -26.26
CA TYR A 65 -3.73 -28.23 -26.19
C TYR A 65 -4.80 -29.08 -26.90
N ILE A 66 -5.98 -28.50 -27.16
CA ILE A 66 -7.10 -29.10 -27.89
C ILE A 66 -7.08 -28.59 -29.33
#